data_AF-A0A7W1ER34-F1
#
_entry.id   AF-A0A7W1ER34-F1
#
_cell.length_a   1.000
_cell.length_b   1.000
_cell.length_c   1.000
_cell.angle_alpha   90.00
_cell.angle_beta   90.00
_cell.angle_gamma   90.00
#
_symmetry.space_group_name_H-M   'P 1'
#
loop_
_entity.id
_entity.type
_entity.pdbx_description
1 polymer ?
#
loop_
_entity_poly.entity_id
_entity_poly.type
_entity_poly.pdbx_seq_one_letter_code
_entity_poly.pdbx_strand_id
1 'polypeptide(L)' 'MLFSKIFLIGTGLLGGAIALNYIASALSLTTWYTFLQKSKDTSVFSYIWLFIVYPLCLGALAYYLVSWLTS' A
#
# COMPACT_ATOMS: atom_id res chain seq x y z
N MET A 1 18.73 17.55 5.98
CA MET A 1 19.05 16.15 5.61
C MET A 1 17.96 15.16 6.02
N LEU A 2 17.51 15.13 7.28
CA LEU A 2 16.45 14.23 7.75
C LEU A 2 15.11 14.41 7.02
N PHE A 3 14.62 15.66 6.89
CA PHE A 3 13.35 15.95 6.23
C PHE A 3 13.29 15.49 4.77
N SER A 4 14.38 15.64 4.02
CA SER A 4 14.48 15.17 2.63
C SER A 4 14.38 13.64 2.54
N LYS A 5 15.00 12.90 3.47
CA LYS A 5 14.89 11.44 3.53
C LYS A 5 13.46 10.99 3.83
N ILE A 6 12.81 11.61 4.82
CA ILE A 6 11.40 11.33 5.17
C ILE A 6 10.49 11.61 3.97
N PHE A 7 10.68 12.75 3.30
CA PHE A 7 9.90 13.10 2.12
C PHE A 7 10.03 12.06 1.01
N LEU A 8 11.26 11.63 0.68
CA LEU A 8 11.50 10.61 -0.36
C LEU A 8 10.88 9.25 -0.01
N ILE A 9 10.98 8.81 1.25
CA ILE A 9 10.33 7.57 1.71
C ILE A 9 8.81 7.70 1.57
N GLY A 10 8.23 8.82 2.01
CA GLY A 10 6.80 9.09 1.89
C GLY A 10 6.32 9.08 0.45
N THR A 11 7.04 9.73 -0.47
CA THR A 11 6.73 9.72 -1.91
C THR A 11 6.81 8.31 -2.49
N GLY A 12 7.82 7.51 -2.11
CA GLY A 12 7.94 6.13 -2.56
C GLY A 12 6.78 5.25 -2.07
N LEU A 13 6.41 5.37 -0.79
CA LEU A 13 5.25 4.65 -0.24
C LEU A 13 3.94 5.07 -0.89
N LEU A 14 3.77 6.36 -1.20
CA LEU A 14 2.62 6.85 -1.95
C LEU A 14 2.55 6.21 -3.34
N GLY A 15 3.68 6.16 -4.06
CA GLY A 15 3.77 5.47 -5.35
C GLY A 15 3.39 3.99 -5.26
N GLY A 16 3.90 3.28 -4.25
CA GLY A 16 3.55 1.88 -3.98
C GLY A 16 2.07 1.68 -3.67
N ALA A 17 1.49 2.55 -2.84
CA ALA A 17 0.05 2.50 -2.53
C ALA A 17 -0.82 2.73 -3.77
N ILE A 18 -0.44 3.66 -4.65
CA ILE A 18 -1.16 3.88 -5.92
C ILE A 18 -1.09 2.63 -6.80
N ALA A 19 0.09 2.01 -6.94
CA ALA A 19 0.26 0.79 -7.71
C ALA A 19 -0.57 -0.38 -7.14
N LEU A 20 -0.60 -0.56 -5.82
CA LEU A 20 -1.42 -1.58 -5.17
C LEU A 20 -2.92 -1.36 -5.37
N ASN A 21 -3.39 -0.11 -5.36
CA ASN A 21 -4.80 0.19 -5.68
C ASN A 21 -5.12 -0.13 -7.14
N TYR A 22 -4.20 0.12 -8.07
CA TYR A 22 -4.37 -0.26 -9.48
C TYR A 22 -4.44 -1.79 -9.65
N ILE A 23 -3.55 -2.54 -8.99
CA ILE A 23 -3.56 -4.01 -8.98
C ILE A 23 -4.86 -4.53 -8.36
N ALA A 24 -5.32 -3.95 -7.25
CA ALA A 24 -6.60 -4.32 -6.64
C ALA A 24 -7.75 -4.16 -7.62
N SER A 25 -7.81 -3.02 -8.34
CA SER A 25 -8.81 -2.77 -9.36
C SER A 25 -8.73 -3.76 -10.52
N ALA A 26 -7.52 -4.10 -10.99
CA ALA A 26 -7.32 -5.07 -12.06
C ALA A 26 -7.75 -6.49 -11.66
N LEU A 27 -7.63 -6.84 -10.38
CA LEU A 27 -8.05 -8.12 -9.80
C LEU A 27 -9.52 -8.13 -9.34
N SER A 28 -10.29 -7.06 -9.61
CA SER A 28 -11.65 -6.89 -9.10
C SER A 28 -11.77 -7.00 -7.57
N LEU A 29 -10.71 -6.64 -6.85
CA LEU A 29 -10.65 -6.58 -5.40
C LEU A 29 -11.04 -5.19 -4.88
N THR A 30 -11.50 -5.16 -3.63
CA THR A 30 -11.90 -3.92 -2.97
C THR A 30 -10.67 -3.07 -2.63
N THR A 31 -10.70 -1.79 -2.98
CA THR A 31 -9.68 -0.81 -2.55
C THR A 31 -9.99 -0.29 -1.15
N TRP A 32 -9.02 0.35 -0.48
CA TRP A 32 -9.27 1.01 0.81
C TRP A 32 -10.39 2.06 0.72
N TYR A 33 -10.45 2.82 -0.37
CA TYR A 33 -11.50 3.83 -0.57
C TYR A 33 -12.89 3.21 -0.67
N THR A 34 -13.02 2.11 -1.41
CA THR A 34 -14.29 1.37 -1.53
C THR A 34 -14.66 0.68 -0.21
N PHE A 35 -13.67 0.10 0.48
CA PHE A 35 -13.87 -0.57 1.76
C PHE A 35 -14.42 0.39 2.83
N LEU A 36 -13.86 1.59 2.93
CA LEU A 36 -14.31 2.60 3.90
C LEU A 36 -15.76 3.06 3.63
N GLN A 37 -16.23 3.01 2.38
CA GLN A 37 -17.59 3.39 2.02
C GLN A 37 -18.59 2.25 2.15
N LYS A 38 -18.19 1.01 1.83
CA LYS A 38 -19.09 -0.15 1.74
C LYS A 38 -18.46 -1.41 2.34
N SER A 39 -18.00 -1.31 3.58
CA SER A 39 -17.29 -2.41 4.27
C SER A 39 -18.12 -3.69 4.37
N LYS A 40 -19.45 -3.59 4.53
CA LYS A 40 -20.36 -4.73 4.69
C LYS A 40 -20.46 -5.65 3.46
N ASP A 41 -20.16 -5.14 2.27
CA ASP A 41 -20.23 -5.90 1.01
C ASP A 41 -18.87 -6.45 0.57
N THR A 42 -17.86 -6.40 1.46
CA THR A 42 -16.49 -6.77 1.13
C THR A 42 -16.31 -8.29 1.19
N SER A 43 -15.80 -8.88 0.10
CA SER A 43 -15.53 -10.31 0.03
C SER A 43 -14.37 -10.73 0.95
N VAL A 44 -14.33 -12.00 1.36
CA VAL A 44 -13.23 -12.55 2.18
C VAL A 44 -11.87 -12.37 1.49
N PHE A 45 -11.81 -12.53 0.16
CA PHE A 45 -10.57 -12.30 -0.60
C PHE A 45 -10.12 -10.85 -0.55
N SER A 46 -11.05 -9.89 -0.63
CA SER A 46 -10.74 -8.48 -0.46
C SER A 46 -10.26 -8.15 0.96
N TYR A 47 -10.78 -8.83 1.99
CA TYR A 47 -10.26 -8.68 3.36
C TYR A 47 -8.82 -9.18 3.47
N ILE A 48 -8.51 -10.36 2.92
CA ILE A 48 -7.14 -10.90 2.90
C ILE A 48 -6.21 -9.94 2.14
N TRP A 49 -6.67 -9.42 1.00
CA TRP A 49 -5.93 -8.44 0.24
C TRP A 49 -5.62 -7.17 1.06
N LEU A 50 -6.63 -6.54 1.65
CA LEU A 50 -6.48 -5.27 2.36
C LEU A 50 -5.69 -5.37 3.67
N PHE A 51 -5.88 -6.44 4.43
CA PHE A 51 -5.32 -6.55 5.78
C PHE A 51 -4.06 -7.41 5.88
N ILE A 52 -3.75 -8.22 4.86
CA ILE A 52 -2.56 -9.09 4.86
C ILE A 52 -1.65 -8.70 3.71
N VAL A 53 -2.12 -8.80 2.46
CA VAL A 53 -1.25 -8.61 1.29
C VAL A 53 -0.81 -7.16 1.15
N TYR A 54 -1.73 -6.21 1.27
CA TYR A 54 -1.47 -4.78 1.09
C TYR A 54 -0.46 -4.24 2.11
N PRO A 55 -0.57 -4.51 3.44
CA PRO A 55 0.42 -4.08 4.42
C PRO A 55 1.77 -4.76 4.23
N LEU A 56 1.81 -6.04 3.85
CA LEU A 56 3.06 -6.75 3.56
C LEU A 56 3.81 -6.12 2.39
N CYS A 57 3.12 -5.81 1.29
CA CYS A 57 3.72 -5.15 0.12
C CYS A 57 4.26 -3.76 0.47
N LEU A 58 3.49 -2.94 1.20
CA LEU A 58 3.96 -1.63 1.65
C LEU A 58 5.11 -1.73 2.66
N GLY A 59 5.09 -2.71 3.56
CA GLY A 59 6.17 -2.95 4.51
C GLY A 59 7.48 -3.36 3.82
N ALA A 60 7.40 -4.24 2.83
CA ALA A 60 8.55 -4.62 2.01
C ALA A 60 9.12 -3.42 1.24
N LEU A 61 8.25 -2.59 0.66
CA LEU A 61 8.65 -1.36 -0.01
C LEU A 61 9.28 -0.36 0.97
N ALA A 62 8.71 -0.19 2.16
CA ALA A 62 9.27 0.67 3.20
C ALA A 62 10.68 0.23 3.59
N TYR A 63 10.87 -1.08 3.84
CA TYR A 63 12.16 -1.66 4.17
C TYR A 63 13.19 -1.40 3.05
N TYR A 64 12.81 -1.66 1.81
CA TYR A 64 13.66 -1.42 0.65
C TYR A 64 14.07 0.06 0.54
N LEU A 65 13.10 0.98 0.59
CA LEU A 65 13.36 2.42 0.50
C LEU A 65 14.25 2.93 1.64
N VAL A 66 13.99 2.51 2.88
CA VAL A 66 14.80 2.88 4.04
C VAL A 66 16.22 2.35 3.85
N SER A 67 16.38 1.06 3.52
CA SER A 67 17.69 0.45 3.33
C SER A 67 18.50 1.17 2.25
N TRP A 68 17.89 1.48 1.11
CA TRP A 68 18.54 2.18 -0.01
C TRP A 68 18.97 3.61 0.36
N LEU A 69 18.18 4.34 1.16
CA LEU A 69 18.48 5.72 1.59
C LEU A 69 19.47 5.82 2.77
N THR A 70 19.73 4.70 3.46
CA THR A 70 20.69 4.62 4.57
C THR A 70 21.97 3.86 4.24
N SER A 71 21.99 3.16 3.10
CA SER A 71 23.20 2.59 2.50
C SER A 71 24.13 3.69 1.98
#